data_AF-A0A9P6EN40-F1
#
_entry.id   AF-A0A9P6EN40-F1
#
_cell.length_a   1.000
_cell.length_b   1.000
_cell.length_c   1.000
_cell.angle_alpha   90.00
_cell.angle_beta   90.00
_cell.angle_gamma   90.00
#
_symmetry.space_group_name_H-M   'P 1'
#
loop_
_entity.id
_entity.type
_entity.pdbx_description
1 polymer ?
#
loop_
_entity_poly.entity_id
_entity_poly.type
_entity_poly.pdbx_seq_one_letter_code
_entity_poly.pdbx_strand_id
1 'polypeptide(L)'
;MFTIKYIFLVFAISSSLVAAAPLGDGSARDNIEIREPMKNFAQFARVARTVRRLTPPHNGAVFWSGTKTKPNGKTVSVKADAQKFAHSVGGRTINQALKKKGITIPNNNKYSPRLWNIASKAYAKNARGQAHAVLGGKVRDGSVWKKIEKPTLRKNRRVGKITEHNMQTGQKSVTHQKRITPVNRKKKEVQIRASKQARVIKNKQASIKSKRVTSSRKK
;
A
#
# COMPACT_ATOMS: atom_id res chain seq x y z
N MET A 1 52.84 -48.85 -40.10
CA MET A 1 52.96 -47.37 -40.18
C MET A 1 51.58 -46.77 -40.41
N PHE A 2 51.36 -45.56 -39.88
CA PHE A 2 50.16 -44.69 -39.90
C PHE A 2 49.23 -44.73 -38.69
N THR A 3 49.52 -43.84 -37.75
CA THR A 3 48.59 -43.27 -36.76
C THR A 3 48.32 -41.81 -37.14
N ILE A 4 47.05 -41.45 -37.38
CA ILE A 4 46.62 -40.07 -37.65
C ILE A 4 45.86 -39.56 -36.42
N LYS A 5 46.44 -38.54 -35.78
CA LYS A 5 45.84 -37.74 -34.70
C LYS A 5 44.95 -36.66 -35.30
N TYR A 6 43.72 -36.53 -34.83
CA TYR A 6 42.86 -35.37 -35.11
C TYR A 6 42.93 -34.37 -33.95
N ILE A 7 43.50 -33.20 -34.22
CA ILE A 7 43.41 -32.00 -33.38
C ILE A 7 42.58 -31.00 -34.18
N PHE A 8 41.35 -30.72 -33.73
CA PHE A 8 40.53 -29.67 -34.31
C PHE A 8 40.94 -28.31 -33.74
N LEU A 9 41.50 -27.50 -34.64
CA LEU A 9 41.77 -26.07 -34.52
C LEU A 9 40.44 -25.31 -34.70
N VAL A 10 40.02 -24.52 -33.72
CA VAL A 10 38.94 -23.53 -33.90
C VAL A 10 39.53 -22.12 -33.74
N PHE A 11 39.24 -21.34 -34.77
CA PHE A 11 39.70 -19.99 -35.08
C PHE A 11 39.20 -18.95 -34.07
N ALA A 12 40.08 -18.00 -33.73
CA ALA A 12 39.80 -16.82 -32.92
C ALA A 12 39.21 -15.68 -33.77
N ILE A 13 38.25 -14.92 -33.23
CA ILE A 13 38.01 -13.52 -33.62
C ILE A 13 37.73 -12.70 -32.37
N SER A 14 38.58 -11.69 -32.16
CA SER A 14 38.46 -10.66 -31.12
C SER A 14 37.63 -9.47 -31.61
N SER A 15 37.01 -8.79 -30.63
CA SER A 15 36.66 -7.36 -30.58
C SER A 15 35.55 -6.82 -31.49
N SER A 16 34.45 -6.40 -30.86
CA SER A 16 33.87 -5.06 -31.09
C SER A 16 32.97 -4.66 -29.92
N LEU A 17 33.36 -3.58 -29.27
CA LEU A 17 32.58 -2.80 -28.31
C LEU A 17 31.52 -2.01 -29.10
N VAL A 18 30.23 -2.22 -28.82
CA VAL A 18 29.21 -1.21 -29.10
C VAL A 18 28.41 -1.00 -27.82
N ALA A 19 28.75 0.10 -27.14
CA ALA A 19 27.91 0.70 -26.13
C ALA A 19 26.72 1.36 -26.82
N ALA A 20 25.59 0.66 -26.90
CA ALA A 20 24.30 1.30 -27.15
C ALA A 20 23.68 1.64 -25.79
N ALA A 21 23.94 2.85 -25.31
CA ALA A 21 23.17 3.43 -24.22
C ALA A 21 21.69 3.49 -24.65
N PRO A 22 20.72 2.99 -23.84
CA PRO A 22 19.33 3.25 -24.14
C PRO A 22 19.07 4.76 -24.04
N LEU A 23 18.63 5.33 -25.16
CA LEU A 23 18.11 6.69 -25.27
C LEU A 23 17.09 6.92 -24.16
N GLY A 24 17.36 7.91 -23.30
CA GLY A 24 16.49 8.28 -22.20
C GLY A 24 15.16 8.82 -22.74
N ASP A 25 14.11 8.02 -22.62
CA ASP A 25 12.76 8.54 -22.63
C ASP A 25 12.52 9.25 -21.30
N GLY A 26 12.04 10.50 -21.36
CA GLY A 26 11.91 11.44 -20.25
C GLY A 26 10.89 11.05 -19.18
N SER A 27 10.99 9.85 -18.62
CA SER A 27 10.31 9.44 -17.40
C SER A 27 11.33 8.91 -16.40
N ALA A 28 12.21 9.81 -15.95
CA ALA A 28 12.83 9.72 -14.63
C ALA A 28 11.72 9.79 -13.56
N ARG A 29 10.91 8.73 -13.48
CA ARG A 29 10.22 8.40 -12.26
C ARG A 29 11.35 8.10 -11.29
N ASP A 30 11.47 8.96 -10.28
CA ASP A 30 12.14 8.73 -9.00
C ASP A 30 11.67 7.39 -8.41
N ASN A 31 12.05 6.28 -9.04
CA ASN A 31 12.02 4.96 -8.46
C ASN A 31 13.21 4.96 -7.53
N ILE A 32 12.99 5.54 -6.35
CA ILE A 32 13.87 5.40 -5.20
C ILE A 32 13.81 3.92 -4.80
N GLU A 33 14.47 3.08 -5.58
CA GLU A 33 14.69 1.68 -5.26
C GLU A 33 15.77 1.66 -4.18
N ILE A 34 15.34 1.85 -2.92
CA ILE A 34 16.25 1.78 -1.78
C ILE A 34 16.56 0.30 -1.56
N ARG A 35 17.47 -0.21 -2.39
CA ARG A 35 18.14 -1.50 -2.17
C ARG A 35 19.27 -1.35 -1.17
N GLU A 36 19.91 -0.20 -1.15
CA GLU A 36 21.03 0.12 -0.26
C GLU A 36 20.52 0.43 1.17
N PRO A 37 21.19 -0.08 2.23
CA PRO A 37 20.89 0.34 3.59
C PRO A 37 21.00 1.86 3.69
N MET A 38 20.03 2.54 4.32
CA MET A 38 20.11 3.99 4.55
C MET A 38 21.41 4.33 5.28
N LYS A 39 22.41 4.86 4.55
CA LYS A 39 23.76 5.08 5.06
C LYS A 39 23.81 6.31 5.96
N ASN A 40 23.04 7.35 5.59
CA ASN A 40 23.03 8.64 6.27
C ASN A 40 21.61 9.17 6.55
N PHE A 41 21.56 10.24 7.34
CA PHE A 41 20.31 10.87 7.74
C PHE A 41 19.55 11.49 6.56
N ALA A 42 20.26 12.02 5.55
CA ALA A 42 19.62 12.61 4.37
C ALA A 42 18.81 11.57 3.58
N GLN A 43 19.37 10.37 3.38
CA GLN A 43 18.65 9.24 2.78
C GLN A 43 17.43 8.88 3.63
N PHE A 44 17.61 8.71 4.95
CA PHE A 44 16.51 8.45 5.88
C PHE A 44 15.39 9.49 5.77
N ALA A 45 15.72 10.78 5.78
CA ALA A 45 14.75 11.87 5.69
C ALA A 45 13.95 11.83 4.38
N ARG A 46 14.62 11.49 3.27
CA ARG A 46 13.97 11.30 1.96
C ARG A 46 12.96 10.15 2.02
N VAL A 47 13.36 8.98 2.53
CA VAL A 47 12.44 7.83 2.66
C VAL A 47 11.27 8.17 3.59
N ALA A 48 11.57 8.81 4.74
CA ALA A 48 10.59 9.22 5.74
C ALA A 48 9.51 10.11 5.12
N ARG A 49 9.88 11.02 4.22
CA ARG A 49 8.92 11.87 3.49
C ARG A 49 8.00 11.04 2.59
N THR A 50 8.54 10.06 1.88
CA THR A 50 7.75 9.20 0.99
C THR A 50 6.82 8.28 1.79
N VAL A 51 7.30 7.64 2.86
CA VAL A 51 6.46 6.74 3.66
C VAL A 51 5.34 7.46 4.42
N ARG A 52 5.52 8.74 4.75
CA ARG A 52 4.46 9.59 5.35
C ARG A 52 3.24 9.76 4.44
N ARG A 53 3.40 9.55 3.13
CA ARG A 53 2.34 9.64 2.11
C ARG A 53 1.71 8.27 1.78
N LEU A 54 2.11 7.19 2.45
CA LEU A 54 1.51 5.88 2.25
C LEU A 54 0.02 5.91 2.59
N THR A 55 -0.80 5.52 1.61
CA THR A 55 -2.25 5.57 1.72
C THR A 55 -2.83 4.21 1.32
N PRO A 56 -3.54 3.51 2.23
CA PRO A 56 -4.29 2.30 1.88
C PRO A 56 -5.51 2.63 0.99
N PRO A 57 -6.05 1.63 0.26
CA PRO A 57 -7.37 1.73 -0.34
C PRO A 57 -8.46 2.08 0.68
N HIS A 58 -9.56 2.69 0.22
CA HIS A 58 -10.74 2.89 1.06
C HIS A 58 -11.32 1.53 1.46
N ASN A 59 -11.67 1.33 2.74
CA ASN A 59 -12.10 0.03 3.30
C ASN A 59 -11.05 -1.10 3.17
N GLY A 60 -9.80 -0.79 2.84
CA GLY A 60 -8.81 -1.79 2.44
C GLY A 60 -7.48 -1.69 3.19
N ALA A 61 -7.45 -1.04 4.36
CA ALA A 61 -6.24 -1.00 5.19
C ALA A 61 -6.11 -2.31 5.97
N VAL A 62 -5.07 -3.10 5.70
CA VAL A 62 -4.81 -4.37 6.39
C VAL A 62 -3.50 -4.31 7.17
N PHE A 63 -3.60 -4.52 8.47
CA PHE A 63 -2.51 -4.58 9.43
C PHE A 63 -2.25 -6.03 9.83
N TRP A 64 -1.08 -6.31 10.41
CA TRP A 64 -0.77 -7.64 10.90
C TRP A 64 0.19 -7.64 12.06
N SER A 65 0.06 -8.61 12.96
CA SER A 65 0.99 -8.78 14.07
C SER A 65 0.95 -10.17 14.66
N GLY A 66 2.08 -10.62 15.19
CA GLY A 66 2.18 -11.88 15.91
C GLY A 66 2.40 -13.09 15.03
N THR A 67 2.26 -14.25 15.65
CA THR A 67 2.52 -15.56 15.07
C THR A 67 1.38 -16.53 15.36
N LYS A 68 1.25 -17.55 14.51
CA LYS A 68 0.35 -18.69 14.71
C LYS A 68 1.13 -20.00 14.72
N THR A 69 0.61 -20.98 15.43
CA THR A 69 1.12 -22.35 15.47
C THR A 69 0.37 -23.17 14.42
N LYS A 70 1.11 -23.80 13.51
CA LYS A 70 0.56 -24.73 12.51
C LYS A 70 0.27 -26.10 13.16
N PRO A 71 -0.54 -26.97 12.51
CA PRO A 71 -0.80 -28.33 13.00
C PRO A 71 0.47 -29.15 13.26
N ASN A 72 1.53 -28.92 12.48
CA ASN A 72 2.84 -29.56 12.67
C ASN A 72 3.70 -28.91 13.79
N GLY A 73 3.11 -28.16 14.70
CA GLY A 73 3.80 -27.47 15.81
C GLY A 73 4.63 -26.24 15.41
N LYS A 74 4.86 -25.99 14.11
CA LYS A 74 5.70 -24.87 13.66
C LYS A 74 5.04 -23.52 13.89
N THR A 75 5.72 -22.62 14.58
CA THR A 75 5.30 -21.22 14.74
C THR A 75 5.71 -20.40 13.52
N VAL A 76 4.75 -19.70 12.90
CA VAL A 76 4.98 -18.85 11.72
C VAL A 76 4.37 -17.46 11.90
N SER A 77 4.94 -16.45 11.23
CA SER A 77 4.35 -15.11 11.17
C SER A 77 3.04 -15.10 10.37
N VAL A 78 2.06 -14.31 10.82
CA VAL A 78 0.80 -14.10 10.11
C VAL A 78 0.90 -13.12 8.92
N LYS A 79 2.11 -12.65 8.58
CA LYS A 79 2.35 -11.72 7.46
C LYS A 79 1.79 -12.24 6.13
N ALA A 80 2.06 -13.50 5.81
CA ALA A 80 1.60 -14.10 4.55
C ALA A 80 0.06 -14.20 4.52
N ASP A 81 -0.56 -14.58 5.64
CA ASP A 81 -2.01 -14.61 5.78
C ASP A 81 -2.62 -13.21 5.58
N ALA A 82 -1.98 -12.18 6.14
CA ALA A 82 -2.44 -10.80 6.01
C ALA A 82 -2.33 -10.28 4.56
N GLN A 83 -1.27 -10.66 3.84
CA GLN A 83 -1.13 -10.31 2.42
C GLN A 83 -2.21 -10.99 1.59
N LYS A 84 -2.48 -12.28 1.82
CA LYS A 84 -3.58 -13.02 1.17
C LYS A 84 -4.95 -12.40 1.49
N PHE A 85 -5.21 -12.10 2.76
CA PHE A 85 -6.43 -11.43 3.20
C PHE A 85 -6.59 -10.04 2.59
N ALA A 86 -5.50 -9.28 2.48
CA ALA A 86 -5.52 -7.97 1.83
C ALA A 86 -5.96 -8.09 0.37
N HIS A 87 -5.48 -9.09 -0.37
CA HIS A 87 -5.96 -9.35 -1.73
C HIS A 87 -7.45 -9.68 -1.76
N SER A 88 -7.94 -10.54 -0.85
CA SER A 88 -9.36 -10.95 -0.85
C SER A 88 -10.35 -9.83 -0.55
N VAL A 89 -9.92 -8.73 0.10
CA VAL A 89 -10.78 -7.58 0.40
C VAL A 89 -10.52 -6.37 -0.51
N GLY A 90 -9.76 -6.55 -1.61
CA GLY A 90 -9.33 -5.44 -2.47
C GLY A 90 -8.44 -4.41 -1.75
N GLY A 91 -7.84 -4.82 -0.64
CA GLY A 91 -7.03 -4.02 0.26
C GLY A 91 -5.55 -4.11 -0.01
N ARG A 92 -4.77 -3.68 0.98
CA ARG A 92 -3.31 -3.74 0.95
C ARG A 92 -2.77 -3.82 2.36
N THR A 93 -1.59 -4.41 2.52
CA THR A 93 -0.76 -4.29 3.73
C THR A 93 0.24 -3.16 3.59
N ILE A 94 0.85 -2.73 4.70
CA ILE A 94 1.95 -1.76 4.68
C ILE A 94 3.12 -2.25 3.79
N ASN A 95 3.48 -3.53 3.84
CA ASN A 95 4.54 -4.11 3.02
C ASN A 95 4.22 -4.00 1.52
N GLN A 96 2.99 -4.31 1.13
CA GLN A 96 2.55 -4.18 -0.26
C GLN A 96 2.47 -2.71 -0.70
N ALA A 97 2.08 -1.80 0.21
CA ALA A 97 2.04 -0.36 -0.08
C ALA A 97 3.45 0.24 -0.25
N LEU A 98 4.42 -0.21 0.55
CA LEU A 98 5.84 0.13 0.41
C LEU A 98 6.41 -0.40 -0.90
N LYS A 99 6.18 -1.69 -1.21
CA LYS A 99 6.62 -2.29 -2.48
C LYS A 99 6.07 -1.54 -3.70
N LYS A 100 4.79 -1.13 -3.68
CA LYS A 100 4.20 -0.30 -4.75
C LYS A 100 4.88 1.06 -4.94
N LYS A 101 5.60 1.54 -3.93
CA LYS A 101 6.40 2.78 -3.98
C LYS A 101 7.88 2.54 -4.24
N GLY A 102 8.29 1.31 -4.56
CA GLY A 102 9.70 0.94 -4.74
C GLY A 102 10.51 0.93 -3.43
N ILE A 103 9.85 0.98 -2.26
CA ILE A 103 10.54 1.11 -0.97
C ILE A 103 10.69 -0.25 -0.32
N THR A 104 11.92 -0.62 -0.01
CA THR A 104 12.26 -1.71 0.90
C THR A 104 12.89 -1.13 2.16
N ILE A 105 12.39 -1.50 3.34
CA ILE A 105 13.00 -1.12 4.62
C ILE A 105 13.87 -2.30 5.06
N PRO A 106 15.21 -2.18 5.07
CA PRO A 106 16.10 -3.28 5.44
C PRO A 106 15.95 -3.61 6.93
N ASN A 107 16.07 -4.88 7.33
CA ASN A 107 15.95 -5.23 8.76
C ASN A 107 17.23 -4.93 9.56
N ASN A 108 18.39 -4.89 8.90
CA ASN A 108 19.73 -4.73 9.48
C ASN A 108 20.26 -3.30 9.35
N ASN A 109 19.43 -2.28 9.63
CA ASN A 109 19.85 -0.88 9.57
C ASN A 109 19.35 -0.09 10.78
N LYS A 110 20.21 0.78 11.32
CA LYS A 110 19.93 1.58 12.53
C LYS A 110 18.68 2.47 12.42
N TYR A 111 18.33 2.91 11.21
CA TYR A 111 17.16 3.77 10.98
C TYR A 111 15.86 2.99 10.77
N SER A 112 15.94 1.68 10.53
CA SER A 112 14.78 0.87 10.15
C SER A 112 13.69 0.78 11.20
N PRO A 113 13.98 0.60 12.51
CA PRO A 113 12.92 0.64 13.53
C PRO A 113 12.14 1.95 13.51
N ARG A 114 12.85 3.08 13.38
CA ARG A 114 12.24 4.41 13.29
C ARG A 114 11.42 4.57 12.01
N LEU A 115 11.93 4.09 10.88
CA LEU A 115 11.22 4.18 9.60
C LEU A 115 9.95 3.31 9.58
N TRP A 116 10.00 2.11 10.15
CA TRP A 116 8.82 1.27 10.36
C TRP A 116 7.77 1.97 11.23
N ASN A 117 8.17 2.62 12.33
CA ASN A 117 7.26 3.38 13.18
C ASN A 117 6.59 4.55 12.41
N ILE A 118 7.36 5.29 11.61
CA ILE A 118 6.85 6.39 10.78
C ILE A 118 5.86 5.86 9.73
N ALA A 119 6.25 4.81 9.00
CA ALA A 119 5.43 4.22 7.95
C ALA A 119 4.13 3.65 8.52
N SER A 120 4.18 2.94 9.65
CA SER A 120 3.03 2.34 10.32
C SER A 120 2.06 3.40 10.84
N LYS A 121 2.57 4.45 11.49
CA LYS A 121 1.77 5.59 11.93
C LYS A 121 1.10 6.31 10.75
N ALA A 122 1.84 6.54 9.66
CA ALA A 122 1.31 7.18 8.47
C ALA A 122 0.22 6.34 7.80
N TYR A 123 0.46 5.03 7.66
CA TYR A 123 -0.50 4.10 7.07
C TYR A 123 -1.82 4.06 7.85
N ALA A 124 -1.75 4.00 9.19
CA ALA A 124 -2.92 4.08 10.07
C ALA A 124 -3.61 5.45 10.03
N LYS A 125 -2.86 6.56 10.01
CA LYS A 125 -3.41 7.93 9.91
C LYS A 125 -4.12 8.17 8.58
N ASN A 126 -3.64 7.56 7.50
CA ASN A 126 -4.20 7.73 6.15
C ASN A 126 -5.29 6.70 5.83
N ALA A 127 -5.56 5.74 6.72
CA ALA A 127 -6.66 4.79 6.59
C ALA A 127 -8.03 5.47 6.57
N ARG A 128 -8.98 4.85 5.86
CA ARG A 128 -10.35 5.35 5.67
C ARG A 128 -11.36 4.20 5.63
N GLY A 129 -12.54 4.45 6.18
CA GLY A 129 -13.63 3.48 6.18
C GLY A 129 -13.32 2.31 7.11
N GLN A 130 -13.32 1.09 6.59
CA GLN A 130 -12.97 -0.11 7.34
C GLN A 130 -11.45 -0.39 7.33
N ALA A 131 -10.91 -0.73 8.50
CA ALA A 131 -9.57 -1.26 8.68
C ALA A 131 -9.64 -2.68 9.26
N HIS A 132 -8.70 -3.52 8.87
CA HIS A 132 -8.59 -4.90 9.32
C HIS A 132 -7.22 -5.14 9.95
N ALA A 133 -7.17 -5.95 11.00
CA ALA A 133 -5.91 -6.43 11.57
C ALA A 133 -5.92 -7.96 11.60
N VAL A 134 -4.92 -8.57 10.98
CA VAL A 134 -4.74 -10.01 10.95
C VAL A 134 -3.71 -10.37 12.04
N LEU A 135 -4.19 -10.93 13.14
CA LEU A 135 -3.42 -11.16 14.35
C LEU A 135 -3.15 -12.64 14.57
N GLY A 136 -1.96 -12.98 15.03
CA GLY A 136 -1.65 -14.32 15.51
C GLY A 136 -2.26 -14.61 16.88
N GLY A 137 -2.10 -15.85 17.35
CA GLY A 137 -2.48 -16.24 18.72
C GLY A 137 -1.64 -15.54 19.78
N LYS A 138 -0.40 -15.16 19.44
CA LYS A 138 0.51 -14.42 20.33
C LYS A 138 0.92 -13.08 19.70
N VAL A 139 0.44 -11.97 20.28
CA VAL A 139 0.82 -10.60 19.91
C VAL A 139 1.50 -9.91 21.09
N ARG A 140 2.80 -9.63 20.95
CA ARG A 140 3.61 -8.97 21.98
C ARG A 140 3.08 -7.58 22.32
N ASP A 141 3.07 -7.19 23.59
CA ASP A 141 2.64 -5.85 24.04
C ASP A 141 3.50 -4.72 23.47
N GLY A 142 4.78 -4.99 23.23
CA GLY A 142 5.71 -4.11 22.54
C GLY A 142 5.48 -3.96 21.03
N SER A 143 4.51 -4.66 20.42
CA SER A 143 4.33 -4.65 18.97
C SER A 143 3.93 -3.29 18.42
N VAL A 144 4.36 -3.01 17.18
CA VAL A 144 3.97 -1.83 16.40
C VAL A 144 2.44 -1.73 16.28
N TRP A 145 1.74 -2.87 16.14
CA TRP A 145 0.29 -2.93 16.14
C TRP A 145 -0.32 -2.33 17.42
N LYS A 146 0.06 -2.84 18.59
CA LYS A 146 -0.49 -2.41 19.89
C LYS A 146 -0.07 -0.97 20.24
N LYS A 147 1.20 -0.61 20.01
CA LYS A 147 1.76 0.69 20.43
C LYS A 147 1.44 1.84 19.49
N ILE A 148 1.34 1.60 18.18
CA ILE A 148 1.30 2.66 17.17
C ILE A 148 0.03 2.58 16.34
N GLU A 149 -0.21 1.45 15.68
CA GLU A 149 -1.23 1.35 14.63
C GLU A 149 -2.65 1.39 15.21
N LYS A 150 -2.96 0.51 16.18
CA LYS A 150 -4.29 0.43 16.80
C LYS A 150 -4.69 1.74 17.49
N PRO A 151 -3.85 2.40 18.31
CA PRO A 151 -4.17 3.72 18.87
C PRO A 151 -4.36 4.79 17.78
N THR A 152 -3.55 4.78 16.73
CA THR A 152 -3.67 5.75 15.62
C THR A 152 -4.98 5.56 14.86
N LEU A 153 -5.39 4.33 14.59
CA LEU A 153 -6.67 4.01 13.94
C LEU A 153 -7.86 4.48 14.78
N ARG A 154 -7.84 4.24 16.11
CA ARG A 154 -8.91 4.69 17.02
C ARG A 154 -9.07 6.21 17.03
N LYS A 155 -7.97 6.96 16.91
CA LYS A 155 -7.98 8.44 16.83
C LYS A 155 -8.32 8.96 15.42
N ASN A 156 -8.27 8.12 14.40
CA ASN A 156 -8.50 8.53 13.02
C ASN A 156 -10.00 8.74 12.74
N ARG A 157 -10.42 10.01 12.56
CA ARG A 157 -11.81 10.38 12.27
C ARG A 157 -12.36 9.77 10.97
N ARG A 158 -11.50 9.35 10.04
CA ARG A 158 -11.91 8.77 8.75
C ARG A 158 -12.11 7.25 8.81
N VAL A 159 -11.67 6.58 9.87
CA VAL A 159 -11.91 5.15 10.10
C VAL A 159 -13.26 4.97 10.80
N GLY A 160 -14.16 4.21 10.20
CA GLY A 160 -15.49 3.92 10.72
C GLY A 160 -15.58 2.58 11.46
N LYS A 161 -14.71 1.62 11.13
CA LYS A 161 -14.71 0.28 11.74
C LYS A 161 -13.29 -0.30 11.76
N ILE A 162 -12.93 -0.96 12.85
CA ILE A 162 -11.72 -1.78 12.97
C ILE A 162 -12.16 -3.20 13.29
N THR A 163 -11.68 -4.17 12.51
CA THR A 163 -11.95 -5.59 12.72
C THR A 163 -10.64 -6.35 12.89
N GLU A 164 -10.50 -7.05 14.00
CA GLU A 164 -9.36 -7.91 14.31
C GLU A 164 -9.73 -9.36 14.02
N HIS A 165 -8.88 -10.06 13.27
CA HIS A 165 -9.05 -11.46 12.88
C HIS A 165 -7.94 -12.26 13.53
N ASN A 166 -8.29 -13.19 14.41
CA ASN A 166 -7.32 -14.06 15.07
C ASN A 166 -7.07 -15.29 14.19
N MET A 167 -5.84 -15.44 13.69
CA MET A 167 -5.44 -16.52 12.80
C MET A 167 -5.11 -17.83 13.52
N GLN A 168 -5.07 -17.82 14.85
CA GLN A 168 -4.97 -19.05 15.64
C GLN A 168 -6.35 -19.67 15.86
N THR A 169 -7.36 -18.86 16.19
CA THR A 169 -8.70 -19.35 16.57
C THR A 169 -9.75 -19.20 15.48
N GLY A 170 -9.47 -18.44 14.42
CA GLY A 170 -10.45 -18.07 13.38
C GLY A 170 -11.45 -17.00 13.80
N GLN A 171 -11.42 -16.56 15.06
CA GLN A 171 -12.37 -15.58 15.60
C GLN A 171 -12.16 -14.18 15.00
N LYS A 172 -13.27 -13.45 14.86
CA LYS A 172 -13.30 -12.06 14.39
C LYS A 172 -13.90 -11.18 15.48
N SER A 173 -13.26 -10.05 15.78
CA SER A 173 -13.73 -9.10 16.78
C SER A 173 -13.76 -7.69 16.22
N VAL A 174 -14.84 -6.95 16.47
CA VAL A 174 -14.96 -5.53 16.10
C VAL A 174 -14.54 -4.69 17.29
N THR A 175 -13.30 -4.20 17.27
CA THR A 175 -12.71 -3.46 18.41
C THR A 175 -12.96 -1.96 18.36
N HIS A 176 -13.45 -1.45 17.23
CA HIS A 176 -13.92 -0.08 17.09
C HIS A 176 -15.00 -0.03 16.02
N GLN A 177 -16.11 0.61 16.31
CA GLN A 177 -17.13 0.94 15.34
C GLN A 177 -17.75 2.29 15.69
N LYS A 178 -17.70 3.23 14.75
CA LYS A 178 -18.46 4.46 14.88
C LYS A 178 -19.92 4.13 14.68
N ARG A 179 -20.72 4.29 15.74
CA ARG A 179 -22.17 4.26 15.61
C ARG A 179 -22.57 5.41 14.69
N ILE A 180 -23.18 5.08 13.56
CA ILE A 180 -23.89 6.08 12.77
C ILE A 180 -25.17 6.33 13.54
N THR A 181 -25.24 7.41 14.30
CA THR A 181 -26.50 7.82 14.93
C THR A 181 -27.53 8.11 13.82
N PRO A 182 -28.83 7.82 14.03
CA PRO A 182 -29.88 8.01 13.02
C PRO A 182 -29.87 9.41 12.39
N VAL A 183 -29.55 10.43 13.20
CA VAL A 183 -29.41 11.83 12.78
C VAL A 183 -28.29 12.01 11.74
N ASN A 184 -27.13 11.37 11.92
CA ASN A 184 -26.02 11.45 10.96
C ASN A 184 -26.32 10.73 9.64
N ARG A 185 -27.15 9.68 9.67
CA ARG A 185 -27.62 8.99 8.46
C ARG A 185 -28.51 9.90 7.62
N LYS A 186 -29.52 10.52 8.23
CA LYS A 186 -30.40 11.49 7.55
C LYS A 186 -29.61 12.66 6.98
N LYS A 187 -28.69 13.26 7.75
CA LYS A 187 -27.82 14.35 7.25
C LYS A 187 -26.98 13.93 6.04
N LYS A 188 -26.39 12.72 6.07
CA LYS A 188 -25.58 12.20 4.96
C LYS A 188 -26.43 11.90 3.72
N GLU A 189 -27.64 11.36 3.89
CA GLU A 189 -28.58 11.10 2.79
C GLU A 189 -29.07 12.40 2.13
N VAL A 190 -29.38 13.42 2.93
CA VAL A 190 -29.72 14.77 2.43
C VAL A 190 -28.56 15.35 1.63
N GLN A 191 -27.33 15.28 2.16
CA GLN A 191 -26.14 15.81 1.48
C GLN A 191 -25.83 15.08 0.17
N ILE A 192 -26.01 13.76 0.12
CA ILE A 192 -25.88 12.96 -1.11
C ILE A 192 -26.95 13.34 -2.13
N ARG A 193 -28.22 13.49 -1.72
CA ARG A 193 -29.32 13.91 -2.60
C ARG A 193 -29.07 15.31 -3.19
N ALA A 194 -28.69 16.27 -2.37
CA ALA A 194 -28.34 17.62 -2.81
C ALA A 194 -27.18 17.62 -3.82
N SER A 195 -26.14 16.83 -3.55
CA SER A 195 -24.98 16.71 -4.46
C SER A 195 -25.36 16.11 -5.82
N LYS A 196 -26.25 15.11 -5.83
CA LYS A 196 -26.78 14.52 -7.07
C LYS A 196 -27.62 15.53 -7.86
N GLN A 197 -28.52 16.25 -7.19
CA GLN A 197 -29.36 17.27 -7.83
C GLN A 197 -28.52 18.41 -8.44
N ALA A 198 -27.54 18.92 -7.70
CA ALA A 198 -26.62 19.95 -8.20
C ALA A 198 -25.88 19.50 -9.48
N ARG A 199 -25.47 18.22 -9.55
CA ARG A 199 -24.83 17.65 -10.75
C ARG A 199 -25.79 17.58 -11.94
N VAL A 200 -27.05 17.20 -11.71
CA VAL A 200 -28.07 17.17 -12.77
C VAL A 200 -28.34 18.57 -13.32
N ILE A 201 -28.50 19.57 -12.44
CA ILE A 201 -28.73 20.96 -12.84
C ILE A 201 -27.54 21.48 -13.66
N LYS A 202 -26.31 21.24 -13.18
CA LYS A 202 -25.09 21.66 -13.88
C LYS A 202 -24.97 21.04 -15.28
N ASN A 203 -25.30 19.75 -15.43
CA ASN A 203 -25.32 19.08 -16.72
C ASN A 203 -26.40 19.64 -17.67
N LYS A 204 -27.60 19.95 -17.14
CA LYS A 204 -28.69 20.54 -17.92
C LYS A 204 -28.31 21.95 -18.41
N GLN A 205 -27.70 22.77 -17.56
CA GLN A 205 -27.19 24.10 -17.94
C GLN A 205 -26.09 24.03 -19.01
N ALA A 206 -25.16 23.08 -18.88
CA ALA A 206 -24.12 22.88 -19.89
C ALA A 206 -24.70 22.48 -21.27
N SER A 207 -25.73 21.62 -21.28
CA SER A 207 -26.42 21.22 -22.52
C SER A 207 -27.17 22.37 -23.18
N ILE A 208 -27.86 23.21 -22.38
CA ILE A 208 -28.56 24.40 -22.90
C ILE A 208 -27.56 25.40 -23.50
N LYS A 209 -26.42 25.61 -22.82
CA LYS A 209 -25.38 26.52 -23.30
C LYS A 209 -24.74 26.02 -24.61
N SER A 210 -24.50 24.71 -24.76
CA SER A 210 -23.96 24.20 -26.03
C SER A 210 -24.95 24.33 -27.19
N LYS A 211 -26.26 24.10 -26.95
CA LYS A 211 -27.31 24.29 -27.97
C LYS A 211 -27.46 25.74 -28.43
N ARG A 212 -27.30 26.73 -27.53
CA ARG A 212 -27.31 28.15 -27.92
C ARG A 212 -26.11 28.53 -28.77
N VAL A 213 -24.92 28.02 -28.45
CA VAL A 213 -23.69 28.31 -29.21
C VAL A 213 -23.75 27.70 -30.61
N THR A 214 -24.29 26.49 -30.79
CA THR A 214 -24.43 25.87 -32.11
C THR A 214 -25.53 26.50 -32.96
N SER A 215 -26.61 27.00 -32.34
CA SER A 215 -27.67 27.75 -33.03
C SER A 215 -27.23 29.15 -33.47
N SER A 216 -26.30 29.78 -32.76
CA SER A 216 -25.78 31.11 -33.12
C SER A 216 -24.69 31.09 -34.20
N ARG A 217 -24.16 29.91 -34.52
CA ARG A 217 -23.10 29.70 -35.54
C ARG A 217 -23.64 29.22 -36.89
N LYS A 218 -24.97 29.06 -37.00
CA LYS A 218 -25.72 28.63 -38.20
C LYS A 218 -26.57 29.77 -38.81
N LYS A 219 -26.43 30.99 -38.30
CA LYS A 219 -26.91 32.23 -38.92
C LYS A 219 -25.69 33.02 -39.37
#